data_AF-A0A0L7M9W6-F1
#
_entry.id   AF-A0A0L7M9W6-F1
#
_cell.length_a   1.000
_cell.length_b   1.000
_cell.length_c   1.000
_cell.angle_alpha   90.00
_cell.angle_beta   90.00
_cell.angle_gamma   90.00
#
_symmetry.space_group_name_H-M   'P 1'
#
loop_
_entity.id
_entity.type
_entity.pdbx_description
1 polymer ?
#
loop_
_entity_poly.entity_id
_entity_poly.type
_entity_poly.pdbx_seq_one_letter_code
_entity_poly.pdbx_strand_id
1 'polypeptide(L)' 'MLHLGHMKQLEQAKKLFENTTLIVGVTSDNETKLFKGQVVQTLEERTETLKHIRWVDEIISPCAWVVTPEFWKNIK' A
#
# COMPACT_ATOMS: atom_id res chain seq x y z
N MET A 1 7.63 -9.03 2.33
CA MET A 1 8.97 -8.44 2.13
C MET A 1 8.95 -7.54 0.92
N LEU A 2 9.38 -6.29 1.09
CA LEU A 2 9.52 -5.34 -0.01
C LEU A 2 10.80 -5.65 -0.80
N HIS A 3 10.77 -5.46 -2.12
CA HIS A 3 11.86 -5.80 -3.02
C HIS A 3 11.77 -4.97 -4.32
N LEU A 4 12.74 -5.12 -5.22
CA LEU A 4 12.82 -4.33 -6.46
C LEU A 4 11.54 -4.39 -7.31
N GLY A 5 10.92 -5.56 -7.43
CA GLY A 5 9.64 -5.69 -8.14
C GLY A 5 8.55 -4.72 -7.65
N HIS A 6 8.39 -4.57 -6.34
CA HIS A 6 7.44 -3.61 -5.76
C HIS A 6 7.84 -2.16 -6.09
N MET A 7 9.12 -1.82 -5.99
CA MET A 7 9.59 -0.46 -6.32
C MET A 7 9.32 -0.10 -7.79
N LYS A 8 9.52 -1.05 -8.71
CA LYS A 8 9.24 -0.87 -10.13
C LYS A 8 7.75 -0.79 -10.45
N GLN A 9 6.92 -1.53 -9.72
CA GLN A 9 5.47 -1.42 -9.83
C GLN A 9 4.96 -0.05 -9.39
N LEU A 10 5.46 0.47 -8.25
CA LEU A 10 5.12 1.79 -7.75
C LEU A 10 5.63 2.91 -8.66
N GLU A 11 6.83 2.76 -9.23
CA GLU A 11 7.37 3.68 -10.24
C GLU A 11 6.44 3.80 -11.46
N GLN A 12 5.97 2.67 -11.97
CA GLN A 12 5.04 2.64 -13.10
C GLN A 12 3.73 3.34 -12.77
N ALA A 13 3.17 3.09 -11.58
CA ALA A 13 1.94 3.74 -11.14
C ALA A 13 2.08 5.27 -11.01
N LYS A 14 3.19 5.75 -10.41
CA LYS A 14 3.48 7.18 -10.25
C LYS A 14 3.66 7.91 -11.58
N LYS A 15 4.13 7.21 -12.61
CA LYS A 15 4.39 7.78 -13.95
C LYS A 15 3.24 7.59 -14.95
N LEU A 16 2.13 7.00 -14.52
CA LEU A 16 1.02 6.69 -15.42
C LEU A 16 0.36 7.94 -16.01
N PHE A 17 0.36 9.06 -15.27
CA PHE A 17 -0.13 10.36 -15.70
C PHE A 17 0.87 11.46 -15.37
N GLU A 18 0.79 12.60 -16.07
CA GLU A 18 1.74 13.72 -15.95
C GLU A 18 1.81 14.30 -14.52
N ASN A 19 0.65 14.50 -13.88
CA ASN A 19 0.54 15.00 -12.51
C ASN A 19 -0.18 13.96 -11.64
N THR A 20 0.58 13.01 -11.09
CA THR A 20 0.03 11.89 -10.31
C THR A 20 0.38 12.02 -8.83
N THR A 21 -0.62 11.89 -7.95
CA THR A 21 -0.43 11.56 -6.52
C THR A 21 -0.67 10.07 -6.34
N LEU A 22 0.36 9.33 -5.94
CA LEU A 22 0.30 7.90 -5.69
C LEU A 22 0.06 7.62 -4.20
N ILE A 23 -1.15 7.14 -3.93
CA ILE A 23 -1.57 6.66 -2.61
C ILE A 23 -1.39 5.14 -2.57
N VAL A 24 -0.70 4.62 -1.55
CA VAL A 24 -0.44 3.18 -1.39
C VAL A 24 -1.14 2.65 -0.15
N GLY A 25 -2.00 1.65 -0.34
CA GLY A 25 -2.68 0.96 0.76
C GLY A 25 -1.91 -0.25 1.28
N VAL A 26 -1.88 -0.43 2.60
CA VAL A 26 -1.26 -1.57 3.29
C VAL A 26 -2.29 -2.32 4.11
N THR A 27 -2.57 -3.57 3.76
CA THR A 27 -3.55 -4.40 4.49
C THR A 27 -3.05 -4.76 5.89
N SER A 28 -3.98 -4.87 6.85
CA SER A 28 -3.67 -5.26 8.22
C SER A 28 -3.05 -6.67 8.30
N ASP A 29 -2.32 -6.96 9.39
CA ASP A 29 -1.73 -8.30 9.60
C ASP A 29 -2.82 -9.36 9.75
N ASN A 30 -3.94 -9.02 10.41
CA ASN A 30 -5.05 -9.94 10.61
C ASN A 30 -5.75 -10.29 9.29
N GLU A 31 -6.07 -9.30 8.45
CA GLU A 31 -6.68 -9.56 7.13
C GLU A 31 -5.71 -10.33 6.23
N THR A 32 -4.42 -9.97 6.25
CA THR A 32 -3.41 -10.67 5.43
C THR A 32 -3.30 -12.14 5.83
N LYS A 33 -3.30 -12.44 7.14
CA LYS A 33 -3.33 -13.82 7.64
C LYS A 33 -4.60 -14.56 7.26
N LEU A 34 -5.75 -13.89 7.31
CA LEU A 34 -7.05 -14.49 7.00
C LEU A 34 -7.21 -14.83 5.51
N PHE A 35 -6.82 -13.91 4.62
CA PHE A 35 -7.13 -14.02 3.18
C PHE A 35 -5.96 -14.42 2.29
N LYS A 36 -4.72 -14.42 2.80
CA LYS A 36 -3.52 -14.76 2.02
C LYS A 36 -2.58 -15.74 2.71
N GLY A 37 -2.22 -15.49 3.97
CA GLY A 37 -1.33 -16.34 4.74
C GLY A 37 -0.39 -15.57 5.68
N GLN A 38 0.63 -16.27 6.18
CA GLN A 38 1.53 -15.75 7.22
C GLN A 38 2.25 -14.47 6.80
N VAL A 39 2.42 -13.57 7.76
CA VAL A 39 3.19 -12.33 7.60
C VAL A 39 4.53 -12.46 8.32
N VAL A 40 5.60 -12.11 7.63
CA VAL A 40 6.95 -12.07 8.20
C VAL A 40 7.26 -10.69 8.80
N GLN A 41 6.73 -9.63 8.17
CA GLN A 41 6.88 -8.24 8.62
C GLN A 41 5.52 -7.71 9.09
N THR A 42 5.49 -7.00 10.22
CA THR A 42 4.25 -6.44 10.77
C THR A 42 3.70 -5.32 9.89
N LEU A 43 2.47 -4.89 10.17
CA LEU A 43 1.87 -3.74 9.50
C LEU A 43 2.76 -2.50 9.63
N GLU A 44 3.28 -2.24 10.83
CA GLU A 44 4.13 -1.08 11.13
C GLU A 44 5.44 -1.14 10.33
N GLU A 45 6.13 -2.27 10.31
CA GLU A 45 7.38 -2.43 9.56
C GLU A 45 7.19 -2.27 8.05
N ARG A 46 6.09 -2.82 7.52
CA ARG A 46 5.73 -2.67 6.10
C ARG A 46 5.39 -1.21 5.77
N THR A 47 4.65 -0.54 6.64
CA THR A 47 4.28 0.88 6.50
C THR A 47 5.51 1.77 6.56
N GLU A 48 6.40 1.54 7.52
CA GLU A 48 7.63 2.31 7.67
C GLU A 48 8.53 2.17 6.44
N THR A 49 8.68 0.95 5.91
CA THR A 49 9.45 0.71 4.69
C THR A 49 8.91 1.52 3.50
N LEU A 50 7.59 1.64 3.35
CA LEU A 50 6.96 2.39 2.26
C LEU A 50 7.21 3.90 2.33
N LYS A 51 7.35 4.47 3.53
CA LYS A 51 7.66 5.91 3.71
C LYS A 51 9.00 6.30 3.08
N HIS A 52 9.92 5.35 2.96
CA HIS A 52 11.25 5.55 2.39
C HIS A 52 11.30 5.31 0.87
N ILE A 53 10.16 5.03 0.23
CA ILE A 53 10.09 4.80 -1.22
C ILE A 53 9.79 6.11 -1.94
N ARG A 54 10.72 6.50 -2.81
CA ARG A 54 10.66 7.73 -3.64
C ARG A 54 9.33 7.99 -4.34
N TRP A 55 8.62 6.94 -4.75
CA TRP A 55 7.43 7.04 -5.59
C TRP A 55 6.12 7.19 -4.82
N VAL A 56 6.14 6.97 -3.50
CA VAL A 56 4.94 6.96 -2.65
C VAL A 56 4.73 8.35 -2.07
N ASP A 57 3.53 8.92 -2.27
CA ASP A 57 3.19 10.24 -1.72
C ASP A 57 2.40 10.11 -0.42
N GLU A 58 1.43 9.18 -0.38
CA GLU A 58 0.56 8.97 0.78
C GLU A 58 0.41 7.46 1.06
N ILE A 59 0.18 7.12 2.34
CA ILE A 59 0.03 5.74 2.78
C ILE A 59 -1.26 5.59 3.59
N ILE A 60 -2.08 4.61 3.21
CA ILE A 60 -3.26 4.19 3.98
C ILE A 60 -2.90 2.89 4.71
N SER A 61 -2.82 2.96 6.03
CA SER A 61 -2.44 1.83 6.87
C SER A 61 -3.24 1.84 8.18
N PRO A 62 -4.15 0.87 8.42
CA PRO A 62 -4.50 -0.25 7.54
C PRO A 62 -5.41 0.15 6.37
N CYS A 63 -5.28 -0.54 5.25
CA CYS A 63 -6.14 -0.46 4.07
C CYS A 63 -7.07 -1.69 4.00
N ALA A 64 -8.31 -1.49 3.55
CA ALA A 64 -9.29 -2.56 3.43
C ALA A 64 -8.88 -3.62 2.39
N TRP A 65 -9.14 -4.89 2.67
CA TRP A 65 -8.89 -5.98 1.71
C TRP A 65 -9.70 -5.83 0.41
N VAL A 66 -10.97 -5.46 0.52
CA VAL A 66 -11.86 -5.20 -0.60
C VAL A 66 -12.11 -3.70 -0.69
N VAL A 67 -11.72 -3.11 -1.81
CA VAL A 67 -11.96 -1.70 -2.10
C VAL A 67 -13.41 -1.53 -2.54
N THR A 68 -14.20 -0.81 -1.74
CA THR A 68 -15.62 -0.53 -2.01
C THR A 68 -15.84 0.97 -2.26
N PRO A 69 -16.97 1.37 -2.87
CA PRO A 69 -17.34 2.79 -2.95
C PRO A 69 -17.43 3.47 -1.58
N GLU A 70 -17.88 2.74 -0.56
CA GLU A 70 -17.98 3.27 0.81
C GLU A 70 -16.60 3.52 1.43
N PHE A 71 -15.63 2.64 1.17
CA PHE A 71 -14.24 2.84 1.57
C PHE A 71 -13.69 4.16 1.00
N TRP A 72 -13.92 4.43 -0.29
CA TRP A 72 -13.44 5.67 -0.91
C TRP A 72 -14.04 6.95 -0.30
N LYS A 73 -15.28 6.90 0.17
CA LYS A 73 -15.90 8.06 0.83
C LYS A 73 -15.26 8.41 2.18
N ASN A 74 -14.60 7.45 2.83
CA ASN A 74 -14.06 7.62 4.18
C ASN A 74 -12.58 8.00 4.23
N ILE A 75 -11.90 8.07 3.08
CA ILE A 75 -10.46 8.34 2.98
C ILE A 75 -10.18 9.80 2.56
N LYS A 76 -11.21 10.52 2.14
CA LYS A 76 -11.20 11.96 1.87
C LYS A 76 -12.25 12.65 2.72
#